data_AF-A0A420XW39-F1
#
_entry.id   AF-A0A420XW39-F1
#
_cell.length_a   1.000
_cell.length_b   1.000
_cell.length_c   1.000
_cell.angle_alpha   90.00
_cell.angle_beta   90.00
_cell.angle_gamma   90.00
#
_symmetry.space_group_name_H-M   'P 1'
#
loop_
_entity.id
_entity.type
_entity.pdbx_description
1 polymer ?
#
loop_
_entity_poly.entity_id
_entity_poly.type
_entity_poly.pdbx_seq_one_letter_code
_entity_poly.pdbx_strand_id
1 'polypeptide(L)'
;MHIDQVATVPTVETAQGLLEKDTKVHVWGESGHTEIQGLYIRNKLFTTQAHLAFDEGIVKHEIEMRVESEAIQDEKVVSEAKETADFEHDGEVVARSILRFFKGEDDGIP
;
A
#
# COMPACT_ATOMS: atom_id res chain seq x y z
N MET A 1 -9.70 -3.65 5.60
CA MET A 1 -8.70 -4.72 5.42
C MET A 1 -7.58 -4.45 6.44
N HIS A 2 -7.27 -5.44 7.29
CA HIS A 2 -6.43 -5.38 8.52
C HIS A 2 -6.91 -4.42 9.63
N ILE A 3 -6.79 -4.85 10.89
CA ILE A 3 -7.06 -4.04 12.11
C ILE A 3 -5.85 -3.15 12.41
N ASP A 4 -4.65 -3.64 12.08
CA ASP A 4 -3.40 -2.91 12.25
C ASP A 4 -3.01 -2.24 10.92
N GLN A 5 -2.62 -0.97 11.01
CA GLN A 5 -2.12 -0.19 9.88
C GLN A 5 -0.81 0.51 10.26
N VAL A 6 0.09 0.68 9.30
CA VAL A 6 1.20 1.63 9.47
C VAL A 6 0.62 3.04 9.43
N ALA A 7 0.68 3.74 10.55
CA ALA A 7 0.16 5.11 10.71
C ALA A 7 1.28 6.14 10.92
N THR A 8 2.53 5.71 11.02
CA THR A 8 3.64 6.61 11.31
C THR A 8 4.84 6.29 10.43
N VAL A 9 5.41 7.33 9.82
CA VAL A 9 6.65 7.23 9.07
C VAL A 9 7.80 6.98 10.06
N PRO A 10 8.67 5.99 9.83
CA PRO A 10 9.83 5.79 10.70
C PRO A 10 10.78 6.99 10.61
N THR A 11 11.32 7.40 11.76
CA THR A 11 12.37 8.42 11.86
C THR A 11 13.68 7.75 12.24
N VAL A 12 14.78 8.51 12.19
CA VAL A 12 16.11 8.04 12.62
C VAL A 12 16.08 7.57 14.07
N GLU A 13 15.37 8.29 14.93
CA GLU A 13 15.22 8.01 16.35
C GLU A 13 14.36 6.76 16.58
N THR A 14 13.21 6.64 15.88
CA THR A 14 12.32 5.49 16.06
C THR A 14 12.88 4.21 15.44
N ALA A 15 13.77 4.34 14.44
CA ALA A 15 14.40 3.21 13.76
C ALA A 15 15.61 2.61 14.49
N GLN A 16 15.97 3.10 15.68
CA GLN A 16 16.99 2.49 16.56
C GLN A 16 18.34 2.20 15.87
N GLY A 17 18.80 3.14 15.01
CA GLY A 17 20.07 3.01 14.29
C GLY A 17 19.99 2.25 12.95
N LEU A 18 18.80 1.80 12.54
CA LEU A 18 18.59 1.17 11.22
C LEU A 18 18.51 2.20 10.07
N LEU A 19 18.22 3.46 10.39
CA LEU A 19 18.23 4.57 9.44
C LEU A 19 19.40 5.52 9.73
N GLU A 20 20.13 5.87 8.67
CA GLU A 20 21.16 6.91 8.73
C GLU A 20 20.49 8.29 8.83
N LYS A 21 21.18 9.26 9.45
CA LYS A 21 20.61 10.58 9.79
C LYS A 21 19.94 11.31 8.61
N ASP A 22 20.49 11.15 7.41
CA ASP A 22 20.04 11.84 6.20
C ASP A 22 19.21 10.93 5.27
N THR A 23 18.72 9.80 5.78
CA THR A 23 17.88 8.88 5.00
C THR A 23 16.53 9.52 4.70
N LYS A 24 16.21 9.69 3.41
CA LYS A 24 14.86 10.08 2.99
C LYS A 24 13.91 8.88 3.07
N VAL A 25 12.77 9.09 3.72
CA VAL A 25 11.64 8.16 3.73
C VAL A 25 10.49 8.81 2.98
N HIS A 26 9.99 8.13 1.95
CA HIS A 26 8.92 8.63 1.09
C HIS A 26 7.63 7.85 1.38
N VAL A 27 6.53 8.56 1.62
CA VAL A 27 5.19 7.98 1.52
C VAL A 27 4.81 8.05 0.05
N TRP A 28 4.66 6.90 -0.61
CA TRP A 28 4.38 6.85 -2.05
C TRP A 28 2.90 6.62 -2.37
N GLY A 29 2.09 6.28 -1.36
CA GLY A 29 0.64 6.18 -1.49
C GLY A 29 -0.04 6.60 -0.19
N GLU A 30 -1.14 7.33 -0.32
CA GLU A 30 -1.99 7.81 0.77
C GLU A 30 -3.44 7.96 0.26
N SER A 31 -4.39 7.98 1.18
CA SER A 31 -5.82 8.18 0.89
C SER A 31 -6.54 8.78 2.08
N GLY A 32 -7.76 9.27 1.89
CA GLY A 32 -8.54 9.88 2.98
C GLY A 32 -8.77 8.98 4.20
N HIS A 33 -8.79 7.65 4.01
CA HIS A 33 -8.97 6.67 5.08
C HIS A 33 -7.69 5.93 5.50
N THR A 34 -6.58 6.09 4.77
CA THR A 34 -5.31 5.39 5.03
C THR A 34 -4.16 6.34 4.77
N GLU A 35 -3.57 6.83 5.86
CA GLU A 35 -2.52 7.86 5.83
C GLU A 35 -1.24 7.38 5.14
N ILE A 36 -0.90 6.09 5.26
CA ILE A 36 0.26 5.50 4.62
C ILE A 36 -0.21 4.24 3.92
N GLN A 37 -0.35 4.23 2.61
CA GLN A 37 -0.58 2.99 1.87
C GLN A 37 0.74 2.31 1.49
N GLY A 38 1.85 3.04 1.48
CA GLY A 38 3.16 2.46 1.19
C GLY A 38 4.32 3.41 1.51
N LEU A 39 5.44 2.81 1.89
CA LEU A 39 6.69 3.51 2.18
C LEU A 39 7.79 3.09 1.20
N TYR A 40 8.63 4.05 0.87
CA TYR A 40 9.83 3.84 0.06
C TYR A 40 11.04 4.45 0.76
N ILE A 41 12.09 3.63 0.90
CA ILE A 41 13.41 4.02 1.37
C ILE A 41 14.41 3.51 0.35
N ARG A 42 15.10 4.44 -0.29
CA ARG A 42 16.02 4.13 -1.38
C ARG A 42 17.05 3.09 -0.97
N ASN A 43 17.21 2.09 -1.82
CA ASN A 43 18.08 0.92 -1.69
C ASN A 43 17.95 0.13 -0.37
N LYS A 44 16.82 0.28 0.34
CA LYS A 44 16.58 -0.40 1.64
C LYS A 44 15.21 -1.04 1.74
N LEU A 45 14.13 -0.34 1.35
CA LEU A 45 12.76 -0.79 1.62
C LEU A 45 11.76 -0.27 0.59
N PHE A 46 10.86 -1.16 0.15
CA PHE A 46 9.64 -0.80 -0.55
C PHE A 46 8.49 -1.59 0.10
N THR A 47 7.47 -0.90 0.62
CA THR A 47 6.31 -1.53 1.26
C THR A 47 5.01 -1.11 0.58
N THR A 48 4.01 -2.00 0.66
CA THR A 48 2.62 -1.69 0.32
C THR A 48 1.70 -2.33 1.37
N GLN A 49 0.72 -1.57 1.85
CA GLN A 49 -0.42 -2.06 2.64
C GLN A 49 -1.60 -2.42 1.74
N ALA A 50 -1.58 -1.97 0.48
CA ALA A 50 -2.60 -2.30 -0.51
C ALA A 50 -2.33 -3.67 -1.15
N HIS A 51 -3.40 -4.35 -1.55
CA HIS A 51 -3.31 -5.58 -2.34
C HIS A 51 -3.19 -5.25 -3.83
N LEU A 52 -2.03 -4.74 -4.25
CA LEU A 52 -1.76 -4.28 -5.61
C LEU A 52 -1.95 -5.34 -6.71
N ALA A 53 -1.96 -6.62 -6.33
CA ALA A 53 -2.16 -7.74 -7.24
C ALA A 53 -3.64 -8.10 -7.45
N PHE A 54 -4.56 -7.45 -6.72
CA PHE A 54 -5.99 -7.72 -6.88
C PHE A 54 -6.49 -7.03 -8.13
N ASP A 55 -7.33 -7.74 -8.88
CA ASP A 55 -8.17 -7.17 -9.93
C ASP A 55 -9.61 -7.03 -9.42
N GLU A 56 -10.49 -6.44 -10.24
CA GLU A 56 -11.91 -6.26 -9.94
C GLU A 56 -12.57 -7.57 -9.45
N GLY A 57 -12.25 -8.70 -10.10
CA GLY A 57 -12.82 -10.00 -9.78
C GLY A 57 -12.43 -10.46 -8.38
N ILE A 58 -11.14 -10.34 -8.04
CA ILE A 58 -10.63 -10.69 -6.71
C ILE A 58 -11.22 -9.76 -5.64
N VAL A 59 -11.28 -8.45 -5.90
CA VAL A 59 -11.87 -7.48 -4.95
C VAL A 59 -13.32 -7.84 -4.65
N LYS A 60 -14.13 -8.09 -5.69
CA LYS A 60 -15.55 -8.47 -5.52
C LYS A 60 -15.70 -9.78 -4.75
N HIS A 61 -14.90 -10.79 -5.09
CA HIS A 61 -14.92 -12.07 -4.41
C HIS A 61 -14.56 -11.96 -2.91
N GLU A 62 -13.52 -11.19 -2.57
CA GLU A 62 -13.11 -10.93 -1.19
C GLU A 62 -14.19 -10.17 -0.39
N ILE A 63 -14.88 -9.22 -1.01
CA ILE A 63 -16.01 -8.52 -0.40
C ILE A 63 -17.14 -9.50 -0.10
N GLU A 64 -17.54 -10.31 -1.07
CA GLU A 64 -18.62 -11.30 -0.93
C GLU A 64 -18.34 -12.30 0.19
N MET A 65 -17.15 -12.91 0.21
CA MET A 65 -16.76 -13.85 1.26
C MET A 65 -16.82 -13.22 2.67
N ARG A 66 -16.44 -11.95 2.81
CA ARG A 66 -16.43 -11.26 4.11
C ARG A 66 -17.81 -10.83 4.58
N VAL A 67 -18.73 -10.57 3.64
CA VAL A 67 -20.15 -10.37 3.95
C VAL A 67 -20.76 -11.69 4.43
N GLU A 68 -20.51 -12.79 3.70
CA GLU A 68 -21.00 -14.13 4.05
C GLU A 68 -20.46 -14.61 5.40
N SER A 69 -19.22 -14.28 5.74
CA SER A 69 -18.61 -14.63 7.03
C SER A 69 -18.98 -13.68 8.17
N GLU A 70 -19.88 -12.72 7.94
CA GLU A 70 -20.26 -11.66 8.88
C GLU A 70 -19.09 -10.79 9.39
N ALA A 71 -17.95 -10.81 8.69
CA ALA A 71 -16.75 -10.05 9.06
C ALA A 71 -16.84 -8.57 8.65
N ILE A 72 -17.69 -8.24 7.68
CA ILE A 72 -18.07 -6.88 7.32
C ILE A 72 -19.59 -6.80 7.37
N GLN A 73 -20.12 -6.00 8.29
CA GLN A 73 -21.56 -5.80 8.48
C GLN A 73 -22.03 -4.40 8.08
N ASP A 74 -21.09 -3.48 7.81
CA ASP A 74 -21.41 -2.12 7.39
C ASP A 74 -21.70 -2.08 5.88
N GLU A 75 -22.97 -1.92 5.54
CA GLU A 75 -23.43 -1.84 4.14
C GLU A 75 -22.77 -0.70 3.36
N LYS A 76 -22.34 0.40 4.02
CA LYS A 76 -21.62 1.47 3.33
C LYS A 76 -20.24 1.04 2.89
N VAL A 77 -19.51 0.33 3.74
CA VAL A 77 -18.17 -0.20 3.41
C VAL A 77 -18.25 -1.17 2.24
N VAL A 78 -19.30 -2.01 2.19
CA VAL A 78 -19.54 -2.93 1.08
C VAL A 78 -19.87 -2.16 -0.20
N SER A 79 -20.69 -1.11 -0.13
CA SER A 79 -21.07 -0.29 -1.28
C SER A 79 -19.87 0.47 -1.86
N GLU A 80 -19.10 1.16 -1.01
CA GLU A 80 -17.92 1.92 -1.43
C GLU A 80 -16.84 1.00 -2.04
N ALA A 81 -16.63 -0.18 -1.45
CA ALA A 81 -15.69 -1.15 -1.98
C ALA A 81 -16.14 -1.74 -3.33
N LYS A 82 -17.44 -1.89 -3.57
CA LYS A 82 -17.98 -2.30 -4.88
C LYS A 82 -17.89 -1.20 -5.93
N GLU A 83 -18.11 0.06 -5.54
CA GLU A 83 -18.03 1.24 -6.42
C GLU A 83 -16.60 1.59 -6.84
N THR A 84 -15.61 1.12 -6.09
CA THR A 84 -14.18 1.37 -6.38
C THR A 84 -13.47 0.16 -6.98
N ALA A 85 -14.13 -1.01 -7.02
CA ALA A 85 -13.54 -2.25 -7.52
C ALA A 85 -13.26 -2.23 -9.04
N ASP A 86 -13.94 -1.37 -9.78
CA ASP A 86 -13.80 -1.20 -11.23
C ASP A 86 -12.84 -0.06 -11.61
N PHE A 87 -12.23 0.59 -10.63
CA PHE A 87 -11.26 1.65 -10.89
C PHE A 87 -10.04 1.08 -11.63
N GLU A 88 -9.28 1.95 -12.29
CA GLU A 88 -8.03 1.51 -12.90
C GLU A 88 -7.04 1.12 -11.81
N HIS A 89 -6.59 -0.14 -11.82
CA HIS A 89 -5.63 -0.64 -10.84
C HIS A 89 -4.20 -0.39 -11.32
N ASP A 90 -3.44 0.27 -10.46
CA ASP A 90 -2.06 0.72 -10.68
C ASP A 90 -1.00 -0.35 -10.31
N GLY A 91 -1.44 -1.60 -10.09
CA GLY A 91 -0.59 -2.74 -9.75
C GLY A 91 0.56 -2.98 -10.72
N GLU A 92 0.31 -2.86 -12.03
CA GLU A 92 1.39 -2.96 -13.04
C GLU A 92 2.40 -1.83 -12.94
N VAL A 93 1.96 -0.59 -12.69
CA VAL A 93 2.84 0.58 -12.57
C VAL A 93 3.74 0.43 -11.36
N VAL A 94 3.17 0.00 -10.23
CA VAL A 94 3.94 -0.26 -9.01
C VAL A 94 4.90 -1.43 -9.21
N ALA A 95 4.46 -2.53 -9.83
CA ALA A 95 5.34 -3.68 -10.12
C ALA A 95 6.53 -3.28 -10.99
N ARG A 96 6.31 -2.47 -12.04
CA ARG A 96 7.40 -1.92 -12.88
C ARG A 96 8.35 -1.06 -12.05
N SER A 97 7.85 -0.24 -11.13
CA SER A 97 8.67 0.59 -10.25
C SER A 97 9.54 -0.26 -9.31
N ILE A 98 8.99 -1.33 -8.73
CA ILE A 98 9.75 -2.29 -7.91
C ILE A 98 10.85 -2.97 -8.73
N LEU A 99 10.58 -3.33 -10.00
CA LEU A 99 11.59 -3.93 -10.87
C LEU A 99 12.71 -2.95 -11.24
N ARG A 100 12.36 -1.70 -11.55
CA ARG A 100 13.34 -0.62 -11.81
C ARG A 100 14.25 -0.40 -10.60
N PHE A 101 13.69 -0.43 -9.39
CA PHE A 101 14.43 -0.42 -8.14
C PHE A 101 15.45 -1.57 -8.06
N PHE A 102 15.03 -2.82 -8.27
CA PHE A 102 15.94 -3.97 -8.19
C PHE A 102 17.02 -3.97 -9.29
N LYS A 103 16.76 -3.29 -10.41
CA LYS A 103 17.71 -3.13 -11.51
C LYS A 103 18.68 -1.96 -11.32
N GLY A 104 18.48 -1.11 -10.30
CA GLY A 104 19.27 0.11 -10.10
C GLY A 104 18.98 1.19 -11.15
N GLU A 105 17.89 1.07 -11.90
CA GLU A 105 17.51 2.07 -12.91
C GLU A 105 17.07 3.39 -12.29
N ASP A 106 16.67 3.35 -11.02
CA ASP A 106 16.33 4.53 -10.23
C ASP A 106 17.55 5.11 -9.48
N ASP A 107 18.77 4.63 -9.77
CA ASP A 107 19.97 5.19 -9.17
C ASP A 107 20.27 6.59 -9.70
N GLY A 108 20.04 7.59 -8.84
CA GLY A 108 20.31 9.00 -9.12
C GLY A 108 19.05 9.81 -9.34
N ILE A 109 17.87 9.17 -9.32
CA ILE A 109 16.59 9.87 -9.32
C ILE A 109 16.39 10.53 -7.93
N PRO A 110 16.09 11.85 -7.86
CA PRO A 110 16.07 12.65 -6.62
C PRO A 110 15.10 12.20 -5.51
#